data_AF-A0A7R9QF66-F1
#
_entry.id   AF-A0A7R9QF66-F1
#
_cell.length_a   1.000
_cell.length_b   1.000
_cell.length_c   1.000
_cell.angle_alpha   90.00
_cell.angle_beta   90.00
_cell.angle_gamma   90.00
#
_symmetry.space_group_name_H-M   'P 1'
#
loop_
_entity.id
_entity.type
_entity.pdbx_description
1 polymer ?
#
loop_
_entity_poly.entity_id
_entity_poly.type
_entity_poly.pdbx_seq_one_letter_code
_entity_poly.pdbx_strand_id
1 'polypeptide(L)'
;MNVSLSGEQSTSTMSTEIYILKRIESHCLEMDSLNTECKTKAPKQMSQRLPRFMRRRASSHNPKRVPKSVRQLMQNRGNQSDKPLVGDRSRKKKKKHINQRKHELSVRRRNERTDRTVLHVWFAKRFQMKMYFNRITPMKNCTKNERILYHNSKQDFTSAIPLEQNFMRQERERD
;
A
#
# COMPACT_ATOMS: atom_id res chain seq x y z
N MET A 1 -38.09 -29.13 69.78
CA MET A 1 -37.54 -29.87 68.63
C MET A 1 -37.25 -28.85 67.54
N ASN A 2 -36.00 -28.41 67.42
CA ASN A 2 -35.53 -27.44 66.43
C ASN A 2 -34.62 -28.18 65.46
N VAL A 3 -35.02 -28.33 64.19
CA VAL A 3 -34.09 -28.40 63.04
C VAL A 3 -34.87 -27.95 61.80
N SER A 4 -34.71 -26.69 61.39
CA SER A 4 -35.22 -26.19 60.12
C SER A 4 -34.06 -25.77 59.23
N LEU A 5 -33.84 -26.59 58.19
CA LEU A 5 -33.24 -26.36 56.88
C LEU A 5 -32.20 -25.23 56.73
N SER A 6 -30.93 -25.62 56.66
CA SER A 6 -29.80 -24.85 56.13
C SER A 6 -29.33 -25.46 54.79
N GLY A 7 -30.13 -25.36 53.73
CA GLY A 7 -29.87 -26.10 52.47
C GLY A 7 -29.80 -25.30 51.16
N GLU A 8 -30.35 -24.08 51.07
CA GLU A 8 -30.61 -23.45 49.77
C GLU A 8 -29.58 -22.40 49.31
N GLN A 9 -28.61 -22.02 50.15
CA GLN A 9 -27.66 -20.95 49.81
C GLN A 9 -26.46 -21.41 48.95
N SER A 10 -26.24 -22.71 48.80
CA SER A 10 -25.07 -23.23 48.07
C SER A 10 -25.25 -23.25 46.55
N THR A 11 -26.46 -23.33 46.03
CA THR A 11 -26.71 -23.45 44.58
C THR A 11 -26.62 -22.09 43.87
N SER A 12 -27.04 -21.01 44.53
CA SER A 12 -26.99 -19.65 44.02
C SER A 12 -25.56 -19.10 43.98
N THR A 13 -24.73 -19.42 44.98
CA THR A 13 -23.31 -19.03 45.02
C THR A 13 -22.53 -19.73 43.92
N MET A 14 -22.71 -21.04 43.73
CA MET A 14 -22.09 -21.81 42.65
C MET A 14 -22.49 -21.28 41.26
N SER A 15 -23.76 -20.92 41.06
CA SER A 15 -24.22 -20.32 39.79
C SER A 15 -23.59 -18.94 39.53
N THR A 16 -23.34 -18.16 40.58
CA THR A 16 -22.72 -16.83 40.48
C THR A 16 -21.23 -16.95 40.16
N GLU A 17 -20.53 -17.91 40.77
CA GLU A 17 -19.13 -18.22 40.49
C GLU A 17 -18.93 -18.65 39.02
N ILE A 18 -19.79 -19.54 38.51
CA ILE A 18 -19.76 -19.96 37.09
C ILE A 18 -19.97 -18.75 36.17
N TYR A 19 -20.91 -17.85 36.50
CA TYR A 19 -21.14 -16.64 35.74
C TYR A 19 -19.92 -15.70 35.73
N ILE A 20 -19.27 -15.52 36.88
CA ILE A 20 -18.06 -14.70 37.02
C ILE A 20 -16.91 -15.30 36.21
N LEU A 21 -16.68 -16.61 36.29
CA LEU A 21 -15.62 -17.28 35.54
C LEU A 21 -15.84 -17.13 34.02
N LYS A 22 -17.07 -17.32 33.54
CA LYS A 22 -17.43 -17.11 32.13
C LYS A 22 -17.24 -15.65 31.68
N ARG A 23 -17.53 -14.69 32.57
CA ARG A 23 -17.29 -13.26 32.32
C ARG A 23 -15.79 -12.97 32.22
N ILE A 24 -14.98 -13.51 33.13
CA ILE A 24 -13.52 -13.36 33.12
C ILE A 24 -12.95 -13.95 31.83
N GLU A 25 -13.39 -15.16 31.45
CA GLU A 25 -12.96 -15.81 30.20
C GLU A 25 -13.27 -14.94 28.97
N SER A 26 -14.49 -14.41 28.86
CA SER A 26 -14.87 -13.48 27.79
C SER A 26 -13.98 -12.22 27.77
N HIS A 27 -13.73 -11.64 28.94
CA HIS A 27 -12.87 -10.45 29.08
C HIS A 27 -11.43 -10.73 28.68
N CYS A 28 -10.88 -11.89 29.06
CA CYS A 28 -9.53 -12.29 28.65
C CYS A 28 -9.42 -12.42 27.13
N LEU A 29 -10.41 -13.06 26.48
CA LEU A 29 -10.45 -13.17 25.01
C LEU A 29 -10.54 -11.81 24.32
N GLU A 30 -11.39 -10.92 24.85
CA GLU A 30 -11.50 -9.54 24.36
C GLU A 30 -10.18 -8.77 24.51
N MET A 31 -9.55 -8.84 25.68
CA MET A 31 -8.26 -8.20 25.96
C MET A 31 -7.14 -8.74 25.07
N ASP A 32 -7.09 -10.04 24.82
CA ASP A 32 -6.11 -10.66 23.92
C ASP A 32 -6.34 -10.26 22.46
N SER A 33 -7.59 -10.24 22.01
CA SER A 33 -7.96 -9.73 20.68
C SER A 33 -7.54 -8.27 20.52
N LEU A 34 -7.82 -7.41 21.50
CA LEU A 34 -7.42 -6.00 21.48
C LEU A 34 -5.90 -5.82 21.50
N ASN A 35 -5.19 -6.60 22.33
CA ASN A 35 -3.74 -6.56 22.42
C ASN A 35 -3.06 -6.98 21.12
N THR A 36 -3.55 -8.04 20.48
CA THR A 36 -3.01 -8.52 19.18
C THR A 36 -3.29 -7.50 18.07
N GLU A 37 -4.48 -6.91 18.05
CA GLU A 37 -4.85 -5.89 17.08
C GLU A 37 -4.04 -4.59 17.24
N CYS A 38 -3.84 -4.13 18.48
CA CYS A 38 -3.03 -2.94 18.77
C CYS A 38 -1.56 -3.15 18.39
N LYS A 39 -0.97 -4.30 18.74
CA LYS A 39 0.44 -4.62 18.43
C LYS A 39 0.70 -4.70 16.92
N THR A 40 -0.20 -5.33 16.17
CA THR A 40 -0.06 -5.47 14.71
C THR A 40 -0.25 -4.14 13.96
N LYS A 41 -1.08 -3.23 14.49
CA LYS A 41 -1.43 -1.95 13.85
C LYS A 41 -0.63 -0.74 14.30
N ALA A 42 0.28 -0.87 15.27
CA ALA A 42 1.13 0.23 15.76
C ALA A 42 2.52 0.26 15.08
N PRO A 43 2.68 0.88 13.90
CA PRO A 43 3.99 1.01 13.26
C PRO A 43 4.87 2.04 13.97
N LYS A 44 6.18 1.80 13.91
CA LYS A 44 7.21 2.74 14.41
C LYS A 44 7.13 4.12 13.74
N GLN A 45 6.79 4.17 12.45
CA GLN A 45 6.64 5.42 11.70
C GLN A 45 5.20 5.61 11.20
N MET A 46 4.71 6.85 11.21
CA MET A 46 3.36 7.16 10.70
C MET A 46 3.20 6.88 9.20
N SER A 47 4.28 7.01 8.42
CA SER A 47 4.31 6.63 6.99
C SER A 47 4.09 5.13 6.76
N GLN A 48 4.38 4.29 7.75
CA GLN A 48 4.17 2.85 7.70
C GLN A 48 2.74 2.46 8.07
N ARG A 49 1.93 3.38 8.63
CA ARG A 49 0.50 3.11 8.88
C ARG A 49 -0.30 2.96 7.57
N LEU A 50 0.25 3.45 6.46
CA LEU A 50 -0.32 3.23 5.14
C LEU A 50 -0.26 1.75 4.70
N PRO A 51 -1.26 1.26 3.94
CA PRO A 51 -1.18 -0.02 3.25
C PRO A 51 0.09 -0.13 2.38
N ARG A 52 0.65 -1.34 2.26
CA ARG A 52 1.95 -1.57 1.57
C ARG A 52 2.00 -0.99 0.15
N PHE A 53 0.91 -1.08 -0.61
CA PHE A 53 0.83 -0.57 -2.00
C PHE A 53 0.82 0.97 -2.09
N MET A 54 0.45 1.66 -1.01
CA MET A 54 0.46 3.13 -0.96
C MET A 54 1.79 3.70 -0.48
N ARG A 55 2.58 2.94 0.27
CA ARG A 55 3.84 3.38 0.88
C ARG A 55 4.83 3.86 -0.19
N ARG A 56 5.52 4.97 0.09
CA ARG A 56 6.55 5.56 -0.76
C ARG A 56 7.84 5.72 0.03
N ARG A 57 8.98 5.27 -0.52
CA ARG A 57 10.29 5.36 0.15
C ARG A 57 10.73 6.81 0.39
N ALA A 58 10.39 7.72 -0.53
CA ALA A 58 10.75 9.13 -0.45
C ALA A 58 9.87 9.96 0.53
N SER A 59 8.99 9.33 1.32
CA SER A 59 8.11 10.04 2.25
C SER A 59 8.84 10.71 3.41
N SER A 60 10.00 10.18 3.83
CA SER A 60 10.84 10.76 4.89
C SER A 60 11.42 12.11 4.47
N HIS A 61 11.90 12.21 3.22
CA HIS A 61 12.48 13.46 2.70
C HIS A 61 11.42 14.44 2.17
N ASN A 62 10.33 13.92 1.58
CA ASN A 62 9.28 14.77 1.01
C ASN A 62 7.88 14.35 1.54
N PRO A 63 7.31 15.11 2.50
CA PRO A 63 5.99 14.80 3.08
C PRO A 63 4.83 14.96 2.08
N LYS A 64 5.07 15.54 0.89
CA LYS A 64 4.06 15.59 -0.17
C LYS A 64 3.82 14.24 -0.86
N ARG A 65 4.62 13.21 -0.55
CA ARG A 65 4.49 11.84 -1.08
C ARG A 65 3.52 10.95 -0.29
N VAL A 66 2.90 11.48 0.76
CA VAL A 66 1.83 10.82 1.52
C VAL A 66 0.52 11.61 1.43
N PRO A 67 -0.64 10.96 1.68
CA PRO A 67 -1.95 11.62 1.75
C PRO A 67 -1.97 12.77 2.75
N LYS A 68 -2.88 13.74 2.52
CA LYS A 68 -2.99 14.96 3.33
C LYS A 68 -3.27 14.66 4.81
N SER A 69 -4.16 13.71 5.10
CA SER A 69 -4.50 13.29 6.47
C SER A 69 -3.29 12.76 7.24
N VAL A 70 -2.52 11.86 6.64
CA VAL A 70 -1.29 11.31 7.25
C VAL A 70 -0.22 12.38 7.39
N ARG A 71 -0.16 13.35 6.47
CA ARG A 71 0.80 14.45 6.52
C ARG A 71 0.61 15.32 7.76
N GLN A 72 -0.63 15.69 8.09
CA GLN A 72 -0.93 16.48 9.29
C GLN A 72 -0.44 15.74 10.54
N LEU A 73 -0.71 14.44 10.63
CA LEU A 73 -0.28 13.61 11.76
C LEU A 73 1.25 13.48 11.84
N MET A 74 1.94 13.41 10.70
CA MET A 74 3.41 13.40 10.63
C MET A 74 4.02 14.75 11.04
N GLN A 75 3.43 15.87 10.63
CA GLN A 75 3.88 17.21 10.98
C GLN A 75 3.74 17.46 12.49
N ASN A 76 2.63 17.06 13.09
CA ASN A 76 2.42 17.20 14.53
C ASN A 76 3.48 16.44 15.35
N ARG A 77 3.96 15.29 14.85
CA ARG A 77 5.07 14.54 15.47
C ARG A 77 6.45 15.10 15.15
N GLY A 78 6.66 15.58 13.91
CA GLY A 78 7.95 16.13 13.46
C GLY A 78 8.27 17.49 14.09
N ASN A 79 7.26 18.32 14.33
CA ASN A 79 7.41 19.60 15.02
C ASN A 79 7.89 19.45 16.48
N GLN A 80 7.72 18.27 17.09
CA GLN A 80 8.30 17.98 18.41
C GLN A 80 9.78 17.58 18.34
N SER A 81 10.32 17.31 17.16
CA SER A 81 11.70 16.85 16.95
C SER A 81 12.63 17.87 16.27
N ASP A 82 12.15 19.06 15.92
CA ASP A 82 12.90 19.94 15.01
C ASP A 82 13.87 20.88 15.74
N LYS A 83 15.14 20.47 15.77
CA LYS A 83 16.27 21.39 15.54
C LYS A 83 16.21 21.82 14.06
N PRO A 84 16.31 23.12 13.74
CA PRO A 84 16.14 23.58 12.37
C PRO A 84 17.38 23.22 11.54
N LEU A 85 17.24 22.31 10.56
CA LEU A 85 18.22 22.13 9.50
C LEU A 85 18.12 23.31 8.52
N VAL A 86 18.65 24.45 8.94
CA VAL A 86 18.96 25.59 8.06
C VAL A 86 20.15 25.17 7.20
N GLY A 87 19.85 24.67 6.00
CA GLY A 87 20.85 24.27 5.01
C GLY A 87 20.50 24.88 3.65
N ASP A 88 21.04 26.07 3.43
CA ASP A 88 21.21 26.83 2.19
C ASP A 88 20.44 26.38 0.92
N ARG A 89 19.42 27.17 0.55
CA ARG A 89 18.62 27.00 -0.69
C ARG A 89 19.23 27.70 -1.91
N SER A 90 20.50 28.05 -1.90
CA SER A 90 21.19 28.66 -3.03
C SER A 90 21.90 27.63 -3.91
N ARG A 91 21.20 27.02 -4.92
CA ARG A 91 21.87 26.42 -6.12
C ARG A 91 20.98 25.88 -7.25
N LYS A 92 19.65 26.03 -7.23
CA LYS A 92 18.75 25.27 -8.16
C LYS A 92 17.93 26.06 -9.18
N LYS A 93 18.20 27.35 -9.45
CA LYS A 93 17.46 28.10 -10.48
C LYS A 93 17.99 27.99 -11.92
N LYS A 94 19.22 27.50 -12.16
CA LYS A 94 19.83 27.46 -13.51
C LYS A 94 19.51 26.22 -14.41
N LYS A 95 18.78 25.20 -13.94
CA LYS A 95 18.65 23.91 -14.69
C LYS A 95 17.38 23.75 -15.56
N LYS A 96 16.46 24.71 -15.61
CA LYS A 96 15.14 24.49 -16.24
C LYS A 96 15.10 24.73 -17.76
N HIS A 97 15.90 25.66 -18.30
CA HIS A 97 15.81 26.07 -19.72
C HIS A 97 16.54 25.14 -20.71
N ILE A 98 17.62 24.45 -20.30
CA ILE A 98 18.39 23.55 -21.19
C ILE A 98 17.63 22.24 -21.51
N ASN A 99 16.54 21.94 -20.80
CA ASN A 99 15.85 20.66 -20.90
C ASN A 99 14.69 20.62 -21.89
N GLN A 100 14.10 21.74 -22.34
CA GLN A 100 12.92 21.70 -23.22
C GLN A 100 13.27 21.20 -24.63
N ARG A 101 14.25 21.82 -25.29
CA ARG A 101 14.70 21.39 -26.64
C ARG A 101 15.24 19.97 -26.65
N LYS A 102 16.00 19.58 -25.61
CA LYS A 102 16.49 18.20 -25.44
C LYS A 102 15.34 17.21 -25.18
N HIS A 103 14.30 17.65 -24.46
CA HIS A 103 13.10 16.85 -24.21
C HIS A 103 12.32 16.61 -25.51
N GLU A 104 12.08 17.65 -26.30
CA GLU A 104 11.39 17.57 -27.60
C GLU A 104 12.13 16.65 -28.57
N LEU A 105 13.45 16.85 -28.76
CA LEU A 105 14.28 15.98 -29.59
C LEU A 105 14.33 14.54 -29.06
N SER A 106 14.25 14.34 -27.75
CA SER A 106 14.17 13.00 -27.14
C SER A 106 12.80 12.37 -27.34
N VAL A 107 11.71 13.14 -27.30
CA VAL A 107 10.36 12.66 -27.58
C VAL A 107 10.24 12.26 -29.05
N ARG A 108 10.69 13.11 -29.97
CA ARG A 108 10.69 12.82 -31.41
C ARG A 108 11.44 11.53 -31.74
N ARG A 109 12.70 11.40 -31.28
CA ARG A 109 13.48 10.16 -31.43
C ARG A 109 12.86 8.93 -30.78
N ARG A 110 11.99 9.10 -29.77
CA ARG A 110 11.26 8.00 -29.14
C ARG A 110 10.00 7.62 -29.93
N ASN A 111 9.37 8.57 -30.58
CA ASN A 111 8.17 8.36 -31.41
C ASN A 111 8.51 7.78 -32.78
N GLU A 112 9.71 8.06 -33.30
CA GLU A 112 10.22 7.49 -34.57
C GLU A 112 10.49 5.98 -34.48
N ARG A 113 10.55 5.40 -33.28
CA ARG A 113 10.79 3.96 -33.13
C ARG A 113 9.49 3.18 -33.10
N THR A 114 9.38 2.20 -33.99
CA THR A 114 8.24 1.26 -34.10
C THR A 114 8.33 0.09 -33.12
N ASP A 115 9.45 -0.04 -32.40
CA ASP A 115 9.71 -1.10 -31.40
C ASP A 115 8.84 -0.97 -30.14
N ARG A 116 8.18 0.18 -29.93
CA ARG A 116 7.48 0.53 -28.68
C ARG A 116 5.99 0.72 -28.90
N THR A 117 5.20 0.34 -27.90
CA THR A 117 3.78 0.65 -27.86
C THR A 117 3.52 2.08 -27.39
N VAL A 118 2.30 2.59 -27.61
CA VAL A 118 1.89 3.95 -27.17
C VAL A 118 2.07 4.12 -25.66
N LEU A 119 1.80 3.06 -24.90
CA LEU A 119 1.90 3.05 -23.44
C LEU A 119 3.30 2.68 -22.93
N HIS A 120 4.31 2.57 -23.81
CA HIS A 120 5.65 2.10 -23.45
C HIS A 120 6.26 2.86 -22.27
N VAL A 121 6.12 4.20 -22.23
CA VAL A 121 6.65 5.01 -21.11
C VAL A 121 5.96 4.68 -19.77
N TRP A 122 4.68 4.35 -19.81
CA TRP A 122 3.93 3.95 -18.62
C TRP A 122 4.38 2.56 -18.13
N PHE A 123 4.49 1.60 -19.07
CA PHE A 123 4.97 0.25 -18.77
C PHE A 123 6.42 0.27 -18.26
N ALA A 124 7.33 0.98 -18.92
CA ALA A 124 8.73 1.09 -18.50
C ALA A 124 8.91 1.67 -17.10
N LYS A 125 7.95 2.46 -16.60
CA LYS A 125 7.96 3.00 -15.23
C LYS A 125 7.47 2.01 -14.17
N ARG A 126 6.72 0.98 -14.57
CA ARG A 126 5.96 0.10 -13.66
C ARG A 126 6.32 -1.39 -13.80
N PHE A 127 6.89 -1.78 -14.92
CA PHE A 127 7.19 -3.14 -15.32
C PHE A 127 8.65 -3.26 -15.78
N GLN A 128 9.19 -4.46 -15.64
CA GLN A 128 10.39 -4.92 -16.29
C GLN A 128 10.06 -5.12 -17.77
N MET A 129 10.71 -4.32 -18.62
CA MET A 129 10.55 -4.39 -20.07
C MET A 129 11.54 -5.40 -20.64
N LYS A 130 11.11 -6.19 -21.62
CA LYS A 130 11.98 -7.13 -22.34
C LYS A 130 11.66 -7.09 -23.83
N MET A 131 12.68 -7.32 -24.65
CA MET A 131 12.54 -7.37 -26.09
C MET A 131 12.08 -8.76 -26.53
N TYR A 132 10.98 -8.81 -27.26
CA TYR A 132 10.38 -10.01 -27.86
C TYR A 132 9.98 -9.68 -29.29
N PHE A 133 10.36 -10.53 -30.25
CA PHE A 133 10.00 -10.36 -31.68
C PHE A 133 10.21 -8.93 -32.21
N ASN A 134 11.40 -8.37 -31.96
CA ASN A 134 11.79 -7.00 -32.35
C ASN A 134 10.92 -5.87 -31.76
N ARG A 135 10.14 -6.15 -30.71
CA ARG A 135 9.34 -5.15 -29.96
C ARG A 135 9.63 -5.22 -28.46
N ILE A 136 9.44 -4.11 -27.75
CA ILE A 136 9.68 -4.02 -26.31
C ILE A 136 8.37 -4.14 -25.55
N THR A 137 8.21 -5.24 -24.84
CA THR A 137 6.97 -5.64 -24.16
C THR A 137 7.16 -5.67 -22.64
N PRO A 138 6.15 -5.27 -21.84
CA PRO A 138 6.16 -5.47 -20.39
C PRO A 138 6.11 -6.96 -20.05
N MET A 139 7.11 -7.45 -19.32
CA MET A 139 7.19 -8.86 -18.91
C MET A 139 6.59 -9.09 -17.52
N LYS A 140 7.06 -8.34 -16.52
CA LYS A 140 6.67 -8.51 -15.11
C LYS A 140 6.57 -7.16 -14.43
N ASN A 141 5.62 -6.97 -13.54
CA ASN A 141 5.53 -5.74 -12.77
C ASN A 141 6.58 -5.65 -11.65
N CYS A 142 6.98 -4.44 -11.25
CA CYS A 142 8.04 -4.27 -10.25
C CYS A 142 7.62 -4.61 -8.80
N THR A 143 6.34 -4.89 -8.56
CA THR A 143 5.79 -5.24 -7.23
C THR A 143 5.46 -6.72 -7.16
N LYS A 144 5.75 -7.38 -6.03
CA LYS A 144 5.34 -8.77 -5.80
C LYS A 144 3.83 -8.85 -5.51
N ASN A 145 3.01 -9.02 -6.54
CA ASN A 145 1.53 -9.10 -6.43
C ASN A 145 0.90 -10.22 -7.29
N GLU A 146 1.66 -11.22 -7.72
CA GLU A 146 1.21 -12.31 -8.61
C GLU A 146 -0.06 -13.00 -8.10
N ARG A 147 -0.10 -13.34 -6.81
CA ARG A 147 -1.28 -13.94 -6.17
C ARG A 147 -2.52 -13.04 -6.21
N ILE A 148 -2.32 -11.74 -6.04
CA ILE A 148 -3.40 -10.76 -6.08
C ILE A 148 -3.94 -10.66 -7.51
N LEU A 149 -3.06 -10.65 -8.51
CA LEU A 149 -3.47 -10.65 -9.93
C LEU A 149 -4.27 -11.91 -10.27
N TYR A 150 -3.82 -13.09 -9.82
CA TYR A 150 -4.53 -14.35 -10.02
C TYR A 150 -5.87 -14.41 -9.28
N HIS A 151 -5.90 -13.93 -8.03
CA HIS A 151 -7.15 -13.84 -7.27
C HIS A 151 -8.14 -12.90 -7.96
N ASN A 152 -7.69 -11.73 -8.38
CA ASN A 152 -8.52 -10.74 -9.06
C ASN A 152 -8.95 -11.19 -10.46
N SER A 153 -8.18 -12.05 -11.14
CA SER A 153 -8.59 -12.61 -12.43
C SER A 153 -9.68 -13.68 -12.31
N LYS A 154 -9.92 -14.20 -11.10
CA LYS A 154 -10.98 -15.18 -10.83
C LYS A 154 -12.28 -14.55 -10.34
N GLN A 155 -12.21 -13.37 -9.74
CA GLN A 155 -13.40 -12.64 -9.33
C GLN A 155 -13.82 -11.76 -10.50
N ASP A 156 -14.80 -12.25 -11.27
CA ASP A 156 -15.28 -11.55 -12.45
C ASP A 156 -15.83 -10.16 -12.08
N PHE A 157 -15.53 -9.17 -12.95
CA PHE A 157 -16.08 -7.81 -12.98
C PHE A 157 -15.60 -6.82 -11.89
N THR A 158 -14.53 -6.05 -12.19
CA THR A 158 -14.41 -4.56 -12.01
C THR A 158 -12.96 -4.09 -11.85
N SER A 159 -12.02 -4.95 -11.43
CA SER A 159 -10.58 -4.60 -11.43
C SER A 159 -9.90 -5.11 -12.70
N ALA A 160 -10.37 -4.65 -13.87
CA ALA A 160 -9.78 -5.05 -15.14
C ALA A 160 -8.28 -4.74 -15.14
N ILE A 161 -7.44 -5.78 -15.21
CA ILE A 161 -6.04 -5.63 -15.59
C ILE A 161 -6.09 -5.18 -17.04
N PRO A 162 -5.69 -3.93 -17.38
CA PRO A 162 -5.66 -3.51 -18.76
C PRO A 162 -4.51 -4.27 -19.41
N LEU A 163 -4.82 -5.41 -20.04
CA LEU A 163 -3.89 -6.09 -20.91
C LEU A 163 -3.86 -5.28 -22.20
N GLU A 164 -2.70 -4.74 -22.55
CA GLU A 164 -2.51 -4.11 -23.84
C GLU A 164 -2.52 -5.21 -24.92
N GLN A 165 -3.68 -5.46 -25.53
CA GLN A 165 -3.86 -6.45 -26.60
C GLN A 165 -3.43 -5.93 -27.99
N ASN A 166 -2.89 -4.71 -28.08
CA ASN A 166 -2.46 -4.09 -29.35
C ASN A 166 -1.41 -4.91 -30.11
N PHE A 167 -0.71 -5.82 -29.43
CA PHE A 167 0.27 -6.73 -30.05
C PHE A 167 -0.36 -7.71 -31.05
N MET A 168 -1.54 -8.26 -30.75
CA MET A 168 -2.14 -9.34 -31.56
C MET A 168 -2.98 -8.85 -32.75
N ARG A 169 -3.28 -7.55 -32.83
CA ARG A 169 -4.16 -7.01 -33.88
C ARG A 169 -3.40 -6.68 -35.17
N GLN A 170 -2.15 -6.23 -35.07
CA GLN A 170 -1.33 -5.84 -36.23
C GLN A 170 -0.76 -7.01 -37.04
N GLU A 171 -0.76 -8.23 -36.51
CA GLU A 171 -0.32 -9.43 -37.26
C GLU A 171 -1.42 -9.94 -38.19
N ARG A 172 -2.71 -9.84 -37.81
CA ARG A 172 -3.84 -10.32 -38.62
C ARG A 172 -4.21 -9.46 -39.82
N GLU A 173 -3.71 -8.23 -39.89
CA GLU A 173 -4.00 -7.28 -40.97
C GLU A 173 -2.83 -7.19 -41.98
N ARG A 174 -1.81 -8.05 -41.84
CA ARG A 174 -0.60 -8.07 -42.69
C ARG A 174 -0.42 -9.36 -43.49
N ASP A 175 -1.35 -10.31 -43.34
CA ASP A 175 -1.53 -11.50 -44.18
C ASP A 175 -2.72 -11.28 -45.12
#